data_AF-A0A165JQ11-F1
#
_entry.id   AF-A0A165JQ11-F1
#
_cell.length_a   1.000
_cell.length_b   1.000
_cell.length_c   1.000
_cell.angle_alpha   90.00
_cell.angle_beta   90.00
_cell.angle_gamma   90.00
#
_symmetry.space_group_name_H-M   'P 1'
#
loop_
_entity.id
_entity.type
_entity.pdbx_description
1 polymer ?
#
loop_
_entity_poly.entity_id
_entity_poly.type
_entity_poly.pdbx_seq_one_letter_code
_entity_poly.pdbx_strand_id
1 'polypeptide(L)'
;MSLQTFFNTQNNHLQQQPAGNAAASNYDLLPYPGTRGAPEFDGDPYKVKMFLDDFDKRATKASLAAGEWKEQIIAYVTKDIRPVWTSLEEFSDANKDWAAYKTAILAQYPDAKTTQQYTLVDLEQLILRWANKGISNEHEVNQYRREFLSI
;
A
#
# COMPACT_ATOMS: atom_id res chain seq x y z
N MET A 1 -63.49 19.49 -16.41
CA MET A 1 -63.07 18.11 -16.76
C MET A 1 -62.11 18.23 -17.93
N SER A 2 -60.93 18.83 -17.82
CA SER A 2 -59.80 18.60 -16.90
C SER A 2 -59.24 17.19 -16.98
N LEU A 3 -57.91 17.15 -17.07
CA LEU A 3 -56.97 16.02 -16.98
C LEU A 3 -56.40 15.58 -18.32
N GLN A 4 -55.36 16.33 -18.71
CA GLN A 4 -54.25 15.91 -19.57
C GLN A 4 -53.56 14.68 -18.95
N THR A 5 -54.14 13.52 -19.20
CA THR A 5 -53.73 12.20 -18.71
C THR A 5 -52.48 11.68 -19.43
N PHE A 6 -51.36 12.39 -19.41
CA PHE A 6 -50.11 11.85 -19.98
C PHE A 6 -48.80 12.13 -19.23
N PHE A 7 -48.82 12.71 -18.02
CA PHE A 7 -47.57 12.99 -17.29
C PHE A 7 -47.52 12.62 -15.80
N ASN A 8 -48.41 11.77 -15.28
CA ASN A 8 -48.31 11.37 -13.86
C ASN A 8 -48.82 9.94 -13.63
N THR A 9 -47.97 8.93 -13.87
CA THR A 9 -48.22 7.53 -13.45
C THR A 9 -46.94 6.80 -13.05
N GLN A 10 -45.98 7.52 -12.45
CA GLN A 10 -44.76 6.93 -11.88
C GLN A 10 -44.49 7.52 -10.49
N ASN A 11 -45.52 7.64 -9.66
CA ASN A 11 -45.36 7.93 -8.23
C ASN A 11 -46.56 7.33 -7.49
N ASN A 12 -46.29 6.63 -6.39
CA ASN A 12 -47.23 5.97 -5.48
C ASN A 12 -47.80 4.59 -5.88
N HIS A 13 -46.94 3.58 -5.88
CA HIS A 13 -47.34 2.27 -5.35
C HIS A 13 -46.34 1.79 -4.29
N LEU A 14 -46.72 2.06 -3.04
CA LEU A 14 -46.58 1.14 -1.92
C LEU A 14 -45.15 0.80 -1.47
N GLN A 15 -44.61 1.75 -0.72
CA GLN A 15 -44.07 1.56 0.63
C GLN A 15 -44.37 0.17 1.25
N GLN A 16 -43.31 -0.62 1.42
CA GLN A 16 -43.04 -1.40 2.64
C GLN A 16 -41.55 -1.77 2.65
N GLN A 17 -40.79 -0.90 3.32
CA GLN A 17 -39.37 -1.09 3.59
C GLN A 17 -39.28 -1.95 4.86
N PRO A 18 -38.74 -3.18 4.83
CA PRO A 18 -38.31 -3.80 6.07
C PRO A 18 -37.06 -3.05 6.52
N ALA A 19 -37.17 -2.32 7.62
CA ALA A 19 -36.04 -1.88 8.41
C ALA A 19 -35.30 -3.13 8.90
N GLY A 20 -34.22 -3.50 8.22
CA GLY A 20 -33.47 -4.73 8.49
C GLY A 20 -32.05 -4.63 7.97
N ASN A 21 -31.18 -4.06 8.80
CA ASN A 21 -29.73 -4.12 8.76
C ASN A 21 -29.05 -3.58 7.50
N ALA A 22 -29.00 -2.24 7.42
CA ALA A 22 -27.75 -1.59 7.04
C ALA A 22 -26.71 -1.96 8.11
N ALA A 23 -26.12 -3.15 7.98
CA ALA A 23 -24.89 -3.46 8.68
C ALA A 23 -23.86 -2.49 8.11
N ALA A 24 -23.64 -1.40 8.83
CA ALA A 24 -22.41 -0.63 8.74
C ALA A 24 -21.29 -1.66 8.85
N SER A 25 -20.78 -2.06 7.69
CA SER A 25 -19.67 -2.97 7.60
C SER A 25 -18.50 -2.23 8.22
N ASN A 26 -18.22 -2.59 9.46
CA ASN A 26 -17.11 -2.10 10.25
C ASN A 26 -15.83 -2.69 9.65
N TYR A 27 -15.52 -2.29 8.41
CA TYR A 27 -14.25 -2.55 7.77
C TYR A 27 -13.27 -1.59 8.45
N ASP A 28 -12.41 -2.12 9.31
CA ASP A 28 -11.13 -1.49 9.61
C ASP A 28 -10.36 -1.49 8.28
N LEU A 29 -10.70 -0.53 7.42
CA LEU A 29 -10.26 -0.42 6.04
C LEU A 29 -8.73 -0.32 6.01
N LEU A 30 -8.12 -1.04 5.08
CA LEU A 30 -6.78 -0.67 4.62
C LEU A 30 -6.79 0.84 4.32
N PRO A 31 -5.82 1.63 4.84
CA PRO A 31 -5.84 3.06 4.65
C PRO A 31 -5.91 3.39 3.16
N TYR A 32 -6.79 4.31 2.77
CA TYR A 32 -7.02 4.60 1.37
C TYR A 32 -5.70 5.01 0.70
N PRO A 33 -5.35 4.47 -0.49
CA PRO A 33 -4.11 4.80 -1.18
C PRO A 33 -3.87 6.32 -1.25
N GLY A 34 -2.68 6.78 -0.87
CA GLY A 34 -2.34 8.20 -0.81
C GLY A 34 -2.85 8.96 0.43
N THR A 35 -3.47 8.30 1.40
CA THR A 35 -3.77 8.89 2.71
C THR A 35 -2.61 8.72 3.69
N ARG A 36 -2.52 9.60 4.69
CA ARG A 36 -1.51 9.53 5.75
C ARG A 36 -1.61 8.18 6.48
N GLY A 37 -0.60 7.32 6.31
CA GLY A 37 -0.54 5.99 6.93
C GLY A 37 -0.87 4.82 6.00
N ALA A 38 -1.18 5.09 4.71
CA ALA A 38 -1.20 4.10 3.65
C ALA A 38 0.24 3.62 3.35
N PRO A 39 0.47 2.30 3.22
CA PRO A 39 1.72 1.80 2.66
C PRO A 39 1.89 2.35 1.25
N GLU A 40 3.08 2.82 0.89
CA GLU A 40 3.40 3.20 -0.48
C GLU A 40 4.72 2.55 -0.85
N PHE A 41 4.77 1.95 -2.03
CA PHE A 41 5.98 1.39 -2.58
C PHE A 41 6.43 2.20 -3.80
N ASP A 42 7.60 2.83 -3.66
CA ASP A 42 8.25 3.70 -4.63
C ASP A 42 9.12 2.95 -5.65
N GLY A 43 9.27 1.63 -5.50
CA GLY A 43 10.14 0.81 -6.34
C GLY A 43 11.52 0.56 -5.74
N ASP A 44 11.80 1.07 -4.53
CA ASP A 44 13.07 0.84 -3.83
C ASP A 44 13.26 -0.65 -3.50
N PRO A 45 14.25 -1.34 -4.11
CA PRO A 45 14.47 -2.76 -3.89
C PRO A 45 14.68 -3.12 -2.41
N TYR A 46 15.25 -2.22 -1.61
CA TYR A 46 15.53 -2.48 -0.20
C TYR A 46 14.28 -2.38 0.69
N LYS A 47 13.25 -1.65 0.25
CA LYS A 47 11.99 -1.49 0.99
C LYS A 47 10.96 -2.55 0.65
N VAL A 48 11.11 -3.28 -0.46
CA VAL A 48 10.06 -4.18 -0.97
C VAL A 48 9.64 -5.24 0.07
N LYS A 49 10.59 -5.81 0.81
CA LYS A 49 10.29 -6.82 1.83
C LYS A 49 9.50 -6.23 3.00
N MET A 50 9.94 -5.07 3.51
CA MET A 50 9.23 -4.37 4.58
C MET A 50 7.82 -3.96 4.15
N PHE A 51 7.68 -3.47 2.91
CA PHE A 51 6.39 -3.12 2.33
C PHE A 51 5.44 -4.31 2.25
N LEU A 52 5.90 -5.47 1.74
CA LEU A 52 5.10 -6.70 1.69
C LEU A 52 4.70 -7.17 3.10
N ASP A 53 5.63 -7.16 4.06
CA ASP A 53 5.38 -7.54 5.45
C ASP A 53 4.34 -6.61 6.12
N ASP A 54 4.38 -5.31 5.83
CA ASP A 54 3.42 -4.34 6.35
C ASP A 54 2.05 -4.42 5.67
N PHE A 55 2.00 -4.73 4.38
CA PHE A 55 0.76 -5.03 3.67
C PHE A 55 0.08 -6.27 4.26
N ASP A 56 0.83 -7.36 4.48
CA ASP A 56 0.31 -8.61 5.06
C ASP A 56 -0.37 -8.39 6.41
N LYS A 57 0.29 -7.67 7.33
CA LYS A 57 -0.27 -7.35 8.65
C LYS A 57 -1.60 -6.61 8.55
N ARG A 58 -1.69 -5.66 7.62
CA ARG A 58 -2.88 -4.82 7.46
C ARG A 58 -4.00 -5.56 6.75
N ALA A 59 -3.69 -6.34 5.72
CA ALA A 59 -4.66 -7.18 5.03
C ALA A 59 -5.25 -8.25 5.97
N THR A 60 -4.40 -8.83 6.83
CA THR A 60 -4.82 -9.74 7.91
C THR A 60 -5.77 -9.03 8.88
N LYS A 61 -5.43 -7.81 9.32
CA LYS A 61 -6.28 -7.03 10.23
C LYS A 61 -7.62 -6.67 9.59
N ALA A 62 -7.63 -6.36 8.29
CA ALA A 62 -8.83 -6.02 7.54
C ALA A 62 -9.71 -7.25 7.20
N SER A 63 -9.30 -8.47 7.55
CA SER A 63 -10.03 -9.72 7.27
C SER A 63 -10.43 -9.90 5.80
N LEU A 64 -9.58 -9.40 4.89
CA LEU A 64 -9.82 -9.47 3.45
C LEU A 64 -9.73 -10.92 2.94
N ALA A 65 -10.56 -11.28 1.95
CA ALA A 65 -10.45 -12.58 1.32
C ALA A 65 -9.12 -12.69 0.57
N ALA A 66 -8.42 -13.83 0.69
CA ALA A 66 -7.07 -14.01 0.12
C ALA A 66 -6.99 -13.75 -1.40
N GLY A 67 -8.12 -13.88 -2.12
CA GLY A 67 -8.21 -13.57 -3.55
C GLY A 67 -8.14 -12.06 -3.86
N GLU A 68 -8.52 -11.20 -2.93
CA GLU A 68 -8.55 -9.74 -3.14
C GLU A 68 -7.19 -9.09 -2.86
N TRP A 69 -6.28 -9.77 -2.17
CA TRP A 69 -5.01 -9.20 -1.73
C TRP A 69 -4.11 -8.81 -2.92
N LYS A 70 -4.14 -9.61 -3.99
CA LYS A 70 -3.40 -9.33 -5.22
C LYS A 70 -3.86 -8.03 -5.87
N GLU A 71 -5.16 -7.84 -6.03
CA GLU A 71 -5.70 -6.61 -6.63
C GLU A 71 -5.46 -5.39 -5.73
N GLN A 72 -5.61 -5.56 -4.41
CA GLN A 72 -5.45 -4.47 -3.46
C GLN A 72 -4.00 -3.96 -3.37
N ILE A 73 -2.99 -4.83 -3.45
CA ILE A 73 -1.59 -4.36 -3.34
C ILE A 73 -1.20 -3.43 -4.49
N ILE A 74 -1.79 -3.59 -5.69
CA ILE A 74 -1.55 -2.71 -6.84
C ILE A 74 -1.98 -1.27 -6.55
N ALA A 75 -2.96 -1.07 -5.67
CA ALA A 75 -3.40 0.26 -5.27
C ALA A 75 -2.32 1.02 -4.46
N TYR A 76 -1.39 0.31 -3.83
CA TYR A 76 -0.34 0.84 -2.94
C TYR A 76 1.03 0.98 -3.61
N VAL A 77 1.16 0.63 -4.89
CA VAL A 77 2.41 0.82 -5.64
C VAL A 77 2.29 2.01 -6.61
N THR A 78 3.42 2.65 -6.90
CA THR A 78 3.50 3.76 -7.85
C THR A 78 3.12 3.33 -9.26
N LYS A 79 2.65 4.29 -10.07
CA LYS A 79 2.21 4.07 -11.46
C LYS A 79 3.21 3.32 -12.34
N ASP A 80 4.51 3.47 -12.05
CA ASP A 80 5.59 2.88 -12.85
C ASP A 80 5.81 1.40 -12.49
N ILE A 81 5.44 1.01 -11.26
CA ILE A 81 5.57 -0.36 -10.75
C ILE A 81 4.32 -1.20 -11.02
N ARG A 82 3.12 -0.57 -11.07
CA ARG A 82 1.85 -1.28 -11.32
C ARG A 82 1.92 -2.22 -12.54
N PRO A 83 2.38 -1.79 -13.73
CA PRO A 83 2.43 -2.65 -14.91
C PRO A 83 3.31 -3.88 -14.71
N VAL A 84 4.45 -3.70 -14.04
CA VAL A 84 5.41 -4.79 -13.76
C VAL A 84 4.75 -5.85 -12.89
N TRP A 85 4.11 -5.44 -11.81
CA TRP A 85 3.49 -6.37 -10.85
C TRP A 85 2.25 -7.05 -11.43
N THR A 86 1.43 -6.34 -12.22
CA THR A 86 0.28 -6.93 -12.92
C THR A 86 0.67 -7.89 -14.05
N SER A 87 1.89 -7.78 -14.59
CA SER A 87 2.37 -8.64 -15.68
C SER A 87 2.86 -10.01 -15.21
N LEU A 88 3.03 -10.21 -13.91
CA LEU A 88 3.44 -11.49 -13.33
C LEU A 88 2.34 -12.53 -13.55
N GLU A 89 2.72 -13.74 -13.97
CA GLU A 89 1.78 -14.84 -14.20
C GLU A 89 1.00 -15.17 -12.91
N GLU A 90 1.70 -15.08 -11.78
CA GLU A 90 1.14 -15.32 -10.44
C GLU A 90 0.12 -14.26 -10.01
N PHE A 91 0.07 -13.09 -10.67
CA PHE A 91 -1.00 -12.12 -10.47
C PHE A 91 -2.31 -12.62 -11.08
N SER A 92 -2.23 -13.11 -12.32
CA SER A 92 -3.39 -13.48 -13.14
C SER A 92 -3.90 -14.91 -12.89
N ASP A 93 -3.02 -15.81 -12.45
CA ASP A 93 -3.38 -17.20 -12.17
C ASP A 93 -4.10 -17.32 -10.81
N ALA A 94 -5.38 -17.70 -10.88
CA ALA A 94 -6.24 -17.93 -9.73
C ALA A 94 -5.80 -19.14 -8.88
N ASN A 95 -5.00 -20.06 -9.44
CA ASN A 95 -4.46 -21.22 -8.72
C ASN A 95 -3.19 -20.87 -7.93
N LYS A 96 -2.57 -19.71 -8.20
CA LYS A 96 -1.41 -19.24 -7.42
C LYS A 96 -1.91 -18.52 -6.20
N ASP A 97 -1.38 -18.89 -5.04
CA ASP A 97 -1.69 -18.20 -3.81
C ASP A 97 -0.88 -16.89 -3.68
N TRP A 98 -1.17 -16.17 -2.60
CA TRP A 98 -0.46 -14.94 -2.26
C TRP A 98 1.05 -15.17 -2.04
N ALA A 99 1.45 -16.34 -1.53
CA ALA A 99 2.84 -16.65 -1.25
C ALA A 99 3.67 -16.84 -2.54
N ALA A 100 3.11 -17.51 -3.55
CA ALA A 100 3.71 -17.61 -4.87
C ALA A 100 3.88 -16.23 -5.50
N TYR A 101 2.87 -15.37 -5.41
CA TYR A 101 2.94 -14.01 -5.94
C TYR A 101 4.00 -13.15 -5.24
N LYS A 102 4.10 -13.20 -3.90
CA LYS A 102 5.18 -12.52 -3.17
C LYS A 102 6.56 -12.99 -3.59
N THR A 103 6.71 -14.29 -3.83
CA THR A 103 7.99 -14.87 -4.29
C THR A 103 8.36 -14.34 -5.67
N ALA A 104 7.39 -14.25 -6.58
CA ALA A 104 7.59 -13.68 -7.91
C ALA A 104 7.93 -12.18 -7.86
N ILE A 105 7.26 -11.40 -6.98
CA ILE A 105 7.61 -10.00 -6.72
C ILE A 105 9.06 -9.90 -6.24
N LEU A 106 9.45 -10.66 -5.21
CA LEU A 106 10.81 -10.61 -4.66
C LEU A 106 11.87 -11.04 -5.69
N ALA A 107 11.53 -11.90 -6.65
CA ALA A 107 12.42 -12.27 -7.74
C ALA A 107 12.72 -11.10 -8.70
N GLN A 108 11.82 -10.11 -8.81
CA GLN A 108 12.06 -8.88 -9.58
C GLN A 108 13.07 -7.95 -8.89
N TYR A 109 13.31 -8.14 -7.59
CA TYR A 109 14.21 -7.32 -6.79
C TYR A 109 15.31 -8.20 -6.18
N PRO A 110 16.29 -8.69 -6.97
CA PRO A 110 17.37 -9.53 -6.45
C PRO A 110 18.20 -8.81 -5.36
N ASP A 111 18.30 -7.48 -5.45
CA ASP A 111 19.00 -6.63 -4.47
C ASP A 111 18.27 -6.54 -3.11
N ALA A 112 16.98 -6.89 -3.06
CA ALA A 112 16.18 -6.93 -1.83
C ALA A 112 16.66 -7.98 -0.82
N LYS A 113 17.44 -8.98 -1.28
CA LYS A 113 17.99 -10.04 -0.43
C LYS A 113 19.21 -9.58 0.36
N THR A 114 19.92 -8.57 -0.13
CA THR A 114 21.05 -8.02 0.58
C THR A 114 20.56 -6.87 1.45
N THR A 115 20.76 -7.02 2.75
CA THR A 115 20.74 -5.94 3.74
C THR A 115 21.14 -4.64 3.07
N GLN A 116 20.31 -3.58 3.19
CA GLN A 116 20.50 -2.28 2.55
C GLN A 116 21.99 -1.99 2.35
N GLN A 117 22.47 -2.17 1.11
CA GLN A 117 23.89 -2.02 0.84
C GLN A 117 24.13 -0.53 0.70
N TYR A 118 24.41 0.10 1.83
CA TYR A 118 24.89 1.46 1.80
C TYR A 118 26.24 1.47 1.13
N THR A 119 26.35 2.30 0.11
CA THR A 119 27.57 2.47 -0.65
C THR A 119 28.48 3.46 0.06
N LEU A 120 29.76 3.48 -0.30
CA LEU A 120 30.69 4.52 0.16
C LEU A 120 30.15 5.93 -0.15
N VAL A 121 29.43 6.07 -1.26
CA VAL A 121 28.78 7.33 -1.68
C VAL A 121 27.71 7.75 -0.67
N ASP A 122 26.92 6.82 -0.14
CA ASP A 122 25.89 7.12 0.87
C ASP A 122 26.52 7.62 2.18
N LEU A 123 27.65 7.03 2.58
CA LEU A 123 28.44 7.50 3.72
C LEU A 123 29.01 8.90 3.47
N GLU A 124 29.59 9.14 2.29
CA GLU A 124 30.10 10.46 1.90
C GLU A 124 28.98 11.51 1.89
N GLN A 125 27.80 11.18 1.38
CA GLN A 125 26.64 12.07 1.40
C GLN A 125 26.17 12.37 2.82
N LEU A 126 26.16 11.38 3.72
CA LEU A 126 25.83 11.60 5.13
C LEU A 126 26.82 12.59 5.76
N ILE A 127 28.12 12.35 5.57
CA ILE A 127 29.18 13.21 6.11
C ILE A 127 29.05 14.63 5.56
N LEU A 128 28.88 14.80 4.25
CA LEU A 128 28.73 16.11 3.62
C LEU A 128 27.47 16.85 4.11
N ARG A 129 26.36 16.14 4.29
CA ARG A 129 25.11 16.71 4.81
C ARG A 129 25.29 17.24 6.23
N TRP A 130 25.93 16.47 7.11
CA TRP A 130 26.17 16.87 8.48
C TRP A 130 27.28 17.92 8.62
N ALA A 131 28.28 17.90 7.74
CA ALA A 131 29.29 18.94 7.64
C ALA A 131 28.67 20.29 7.25
N ASN A 132 27.73 20.30 6.30
CA ASN A 132 27.03 21.51 5.88
C ASN A 132 26.00 21.99 6.91
N LYS A 133 25.30 21.07 7.59
CA LYS A 133 24.31 21.41 8.63
C LYS A 133 24.99 21.93 9.91
N GLY A 134 26.17 21.42 10.23
CA GLY A 134 26.81 21.62 11.52
C GLY A 134 26.14 20.81 12.64
N ILE A 135 26.90 20.57 13.71
CA ILE A 135 26.41 19.90 14.92
C ILE A 135 26.65 20.84 16.09
N SER A 136 25.56 21.30 16.70
CA SER A 136 25.55 22.37 17.70
C SER A 136 25.10 21.90 19.08
N ASN A 137 24.44 20.75 19.16
CA ASN A 137 23.85 20.22 20.39
C ASN A 137 23.92 18.69 20.47
N GLU A 138 23.72 18.17 21.68
CA GLU A 138 23.78 16.73 21.97
C GLU A 138 22.71 15.93 21.22
N HIS A 139 21.55 16.53 20.95
CA HIS A 139 20.49 15.87 20.17
C HIS A 139 20.94 15.60 18.73
N GLU A 140 21.61 16.56 18.10
CA GLU A 140 22.19 16.45 16.77
C GLU A 140 23.33 15.43 16.71
N VAL A 141 24.19 15.35 17.73
CA VAL A 141 25.21 14.29 17.84
C VAL A 141 24.57 12.91 17.88
N ASN A 142 23.53 12.74 18.70
CA ASN A 142 22.81 11.48 18.80
C ASN A 142 22.06 11.13 17.51
N GLN A 143 21.55 12.12 16.79
CA GLN A 143 20.91 11.93 15.49
C GLN A 143 21.93 11.49 14.44
N TYR A 144 23.06 12.19 14.30
CA TYR A 144 24.15 11.80 13.40
C TYR A 144 24.60 10.37 13.69
N ARG A 145 24.79 10.00 14.96
CA ARG A 145 25.18 8.64 15.35
C ARG A 145 24.17 7.57 14.91
N ARG A 146 22.87 7.81 15.06
CA ARG A 146 21.85 6.86 14.61
C ARG A 146 21.83 6.72 13.09
N GLU A 147 21.97 7.83 12.37
CA GLU A 147 22.05 7.82 10.91
C GLU A 147 23.32 7.11 10.43
N PHE A 148 24.48 7.38 11.04
CA PHE A 148 25.74 6.71 10.73
C PHE A 148 25.70 5.20 11.00
N LEU A 149 25.09 4.77 12.10
CA LEU A 149 24.94 3.34 12.42
C LEU A 149 23.87 2.63 11.60
N SER A 150 23.01 3.40 10.93
CA SER A 150 22.05 2.84 9.99
C SER A 150 22.66 2.55 8.63
N ILE A 151 23.80 3.19 8.29
CA ILE A 151 24.59 3.00 7.05
C ILE A 151 25.49 1.76 7.19
#